data_AF-K7FAQ6-F1
#
_entry.id   AF-K7FAQ6-F1
#
_cell.length_a   1.000
_cell.length_b   1.000
_cell.length_c   1.000
_cell.angle_alpha   90.00
_cell.angle_beta   90.00
_cell.angle_gamma   90.00
#
_symmetry.space_group_name_H-M   'P 1'
#
loop_
_entity.id
_entity.type
_entity.pdbx_description
1 polymer ?
#
loop_
_entity_poly.entity_id
_entity_poly.type
_entity_poly.pdbx_seq_one_letter_code
_entity_poly.pdbx_strand_id
1 'polypeptide(L)'
;MAYSTQSLASVAYQVSNLAGKVLQLLDLQASELRQVEASVCCLAQVVDMHKEKVSRREIGTLTVCKRPPPYQKIIYPTYQEPLEAYFRKPLNFSILDDVGHGIKDHSTQLGRTGTLTRKGTKSSSGAGAGTLGRNPRILEPIQVPVVPEGRLAAASSTAPR
;
A
#
# COMPACT_ATOMS: atom_id res chain seq x y z
N MET A 1 22.20 67.36 -67.02
CA MET A 1 21.40 66.40 -66.21
C MET A 1 21.96 64.97 -66.19
N ALA A 2 22.67 64.49 -67.23
CA ALA A 2 23.16 63.10 -67.30
C ALA A 2 24.15 62.67 -66.18
N TYR A 3 25.08 63.55 -65.77
CA TYR A 3 26.03 63.21 -64.70
C TYR A 3 25.37 63.07 -63.32
N SER A 4 24.32 63.85 -63.03
CA SER A 4 23.57 63.75 -61.77
C SER A 4 22.78 62.45 -61.67
N THR A 5 22.13 62.03 -62.77
CA THR A 5 21.39 60.75 -62.80
C THR A 5 22.33 59.54 -62.73
N GLN A 6 23.49 59.59 -63.40
CA GLN A 6 24.52 58.57 -63.31
C GLN A 6 25.09 58.45 -61.88
N SER A 7 25.40 59.58 -61.24
CA SER A 7 25.94 59.60 -59.88
C SER A 7 24.95 59.01 -58.87
N LEU A 8 23.67 59.38 -58.97
CA LEU A 8 22.60 58.82 -58.13
C LEU A 8 22.46 57.31 -58.32
N ALA A 9 22.42 56.84 -59.57
CA ALA A 9 22.30 55.42 -59.89
C ALA A 9 23.50 54.61 -59.36
N SER A 10 24.72 55.16 -59.44
CA SER A 10 25.93 54.51 -58.92
C SER A 10 25.88 54.34 -57.41
N VAL A 11 25.54 55.40 -56.67
CA VAL A 11 25.41 55.33 -55.20
C VAL A 11 24.30 54.37 -54.79
N ALA A 12 23.13 54.45 -55.44
CA ALA A 12 22.02 53.54 -55.15
C ALA A 12 22.40 52.07 -55.37
N TYR A 13 23.13 51.76 -56.44
CA TYR A 13 23.64 50.43 -56.71
C TYR A 13 24.65 49.96 -55.63
N GLN A 14 25.60 50.83 -55.27
CA GLN A 14 26.59 50.50 -54.23
C GLN A 14 25.91 50.22 -52.88
N VAL A 15 24.94 51.06 -52.49
CA VAL A 15 24.15 50.89 -51.26
C VAL A 15 23.37 49.58 -51.31
N SER A 16 22.67 49.30 -52.42
CA SER A 16 21.88 48.07 -52.57
C SER A 16 22.76 46.80 -52.51
N ASN A 17 23.90 46.81 -53.20
CA ASN A 17 24.83 45.68 -53.20
C ASN A 17 25.46 45.46 -51.82
N LEU A 18 25.89 46.53 -51.15
CA LEU A 18 26.43 46.43 -49.80
C LEU A 18 25.38 45.93 -48.81
N ALA A 19 24.17 46.48 -48.86
CA ALA A 19 23.06 46.03 -48.01
C ALA A 19 22.74 44.55 -48.21
N GLY A 20 22.69 44.09 -49.47
CA GLY A 20 22.49 42.67 -49.79
C GLY A 20 23.59 41.77 -49.21
N LYS A 21 24.86 42.16 -49.34
CA LYS A 21 25.99 41.41 -48.77
C LYS A 21 25.96 41.38 -47.24
N VAL A 22 25.61 42.50 -46.61
CA VAL A 22 25.49 42.58 -45.14
C VAL A 22 24.37 41.68 -44.64
N LEU A 23 23.19 41.69 -45.28
CA LEU A 23 22.09 40.79 -44.91
C LEU A 23 22.51 39.32 -45.05
N GLN A 24 23.13 38.94 -46.16
CA GLN A 24 23.61 37.58 -46.38
C GLN A 24 24.66 37.16 -45.34
N LEU A 25 25.58 38.07 -44.97
CA LEU A 25 26.56 37.81 -43.92
C LEU A 25 25.89 37.57 -42.57
N LEU A 26 24.90 38.40 -42.21
CA LEU A 26 24.15 38.27 -40.96
C LEU A 26 23.36 36.95 -40.93
N ASP A 27 22.73 36.57 -42.03
CA ASP A 27 22.01 35.29 -42.14
C ASP A 27 22.95 34.10 -41.94
N LEU A 28 24.14 34.14 -42.56
CA LEU A 28 25.15 33.08 -42.41
C LEU A 28 25.68 33.01 -40.98
N GLN A 29 25.99 34.15 -40.36
CA GLN A 29 26.40 34.19 -38.96
C GLN A 29 25.31 33.67 -38.02
N ALA A 30 24.05 34.01 -38.28
CA ALA A 30 22.93 33.53 -37.50
C ALA A 30 22.73 32.01 -37.65
N SER A 31 23.00 31.42 -38.82
CA SER A 31 22.96 29.95 -38.97
C SER A 31 24.12 29.26 -38.25
N GLU A 32 25.34 29.81 -38.33
CA GLU A 32 26.50 29.26 -37.63
C GLU A 32 26.30 29.28 -36.11
N LEU A 33 25.79 30.37 -35.56
CA LEU A 33 25.50 30.47 -34.12
C LEU A 33 24.46 29.43 -33.67
N ARG A 34 23.41 29.19 -34.47
CA ARG A 34 22.42 28.13 -34.15
C ARG A 34 23.03 26.74 -34.17
N GLN A 35 23.97 26.47 -35.08
CA GLN A 35 24.68 25.19 -35.11
C GLN A 35 25.58 25.02 -33.89
N VAL A 36 26.32 26.06 -33.50
CA VAL A 36 27.14 26.06 -32.29
C VAL A 36 26.27 25.86 -31.05
N GLU A 37 25.15 26.57 -30.94
CA GLU A 37 24.19 26.39 -29.84
C GLU A 37 23.69 24.95 -29.75
N ALA A 38 23.28 24.34 -30.87
CA ALA A 38 22.85 22.95 -30.90
C ALA A 38 23.96 21.99 -30.44
N SER A 39 25.21 22.24 -30.83
CA SER A 39 26.36 21.45 -30.40
C SER A 39 26.63 21.56 -28.88
N VAL A 40 26.51 22.78 -28.33
CA VAL A 40 26.66 23.04 -26.90
C VAL A 40 25.53 22.39 -26.11
N CYS A 41 24.29 22.45 -26.60
CA CYS A 41 23.14 21.78 -25.99
C CYS A 41 23.32 20.25 -25.95
N CYS A 42 23.82 19.65 -27.04
CA CYS A 42 24.13 18.22 -27.06
C CYS A 42 25.22 17.87 -26.03
N LEU A 43 26.29 18.66 -25.96
CA LEU A 43 27.36 18.46 -24.98
C LEU A 43 26.85 18.60 -23.54
N ALA A 44 25.99 19.59 -23.27
CA ALA A 44 25.38 19.78 -21.97
C ALA A 44 24.60 18.54 -21.51
N GLN A 45 23.79 17.95 -22.40
CA GLN A 45 23.08 16.70 -22.11
C GLN A 45 24.04 15.53 -21.80
N VAL A 46 25.14 15.43 -22.54
CA VAL A 46 26.17 14.39 -22.29
C VAL A 46 26.81 14.59 -20.92
N VAL A 47 27.11 15.83 -20.53
CA VAL A 47 27.67 16.16 -19.21
C VAL A 47 26.66 15.86 -18.09
N ASP A 48 25.39 16.22 -18.25
CA ASP A 48 24.35 15.94 -17.25
C ASP A 48 24.15 14.44 -17.07
N MET A 49 24.09 13.69 -18.18
CA MET A 49 24.05 12.23 -18.14
C MET A 49 25.30 11.67 -17.44
N HIS A 50 26.49 12.22 -17.71
CA HIS A 50 27.71 11.77 -17.05
C HIS A 50 27.66 12.02 -15.53
N LYS A 51 27.26 13.21 -15.10
CA LYS A 51 27.10 13.55 -13.68
C LYS A 51 26.14 12.60 -12.98
N GLU A 52 24.99 12.33 -13.59
CA GLU A 52 24.02 11.36 -13.05
C GLU A 52 24.61 9.95 -12.99
N LYS A 53 25.32 9.50 -14.02
CA LYS A 53 25.96 8.17 -14.04
C LYS A 53 27.04 8.03 -12.96
N VAL A 54 27.82 9.09 -12.72
CA VAL A 54 28.82 9.13 -11.63
C VAL A 54 28.11 9.04 -10.28
N SER A 55 27.10 9.87 -10.04
CA SER A 55 26.29 9.84 -8.81
C SER A 55 25.67 8.46 -8.55
N ARG A 56 25.03 7.85 -9.57
CA ARG A 56 24.48 6.49 -9.47
C ARG A 56 25.53 5.44 -9.19
N ARG A 57 26.73 5.57 -9.75
CA ARG A 57 27.84 4.66 -9.46
C ARG A 57 28.27 4.77 -8.00
N GLU A 58 28.39 5.99 -7.47
CA GLU A 58 28.75 6.23 -6.07
C GLU A 58 27.74 5.61 -5.11
N ILE A 59 26.44 5.95 -5.24
CA ILE A 59 25.41 5.34 -4.39
C ILE A 59 25.29 3.84 -4.63
N GLY A 60 25.49 3.39 -5.88
CA GLY A 60 25.46 1.97 -6.26
C GLY A 60 26.45 1.11 -5.47
N THR A 61 27.63 1.65 -5.13
CA THR A 61 28.62 0.93 -4.29
C THR A 61 28.11 0.64 -2.88
N LEU A 62 27.18 1.44 -2.38
CA LEU A 62 26.59 1.31 -1.04
C LEU A 62 25.28 0.50 -1.05
N THR A 63 24.83 0.03 -2.22
CA THR A 63 23.58 -0.72 -2.36
C THR A 63 23.83 -2.21 -2.48
N VAL A 64 22.85 -3.00 -2.04
CA VAL A 64 22.80 -4.45 -2.27
C VAL A 64 21.47 -4.80 -2.92
N CYS A 65 21.47 -5.78 -3.83
CA CYS A 65 20.23 -6.23 -4.48
C CYS A 65 19.32 -6.93 -3.46
N LYS A 66 18.16 -6.33 -3.20
CA LYS A 66 17.11 -6.96 -2.39
C LYS A 66 16.04 -7.52 -3.31
N ARG A 67 15.98 -8.85 -3.43
CA ARG A 67 14.84 -9.51 -4.07
C ARG A 67 13.72 -9.63 -3.05
N PRO A 68 12.56 -8.98 -3.24
CA PRO A 68 11.41 -9.30 -2.43
C PRO A 68 11.06 -10.76 -2.68
N PRO A 69 10.76 -11.52 -1.62
CA PRO A 69 10.36 -12.88 -1.83
C PRO A 69 9.04 -12.97 -2.64
N PRO A 70 8.89 -13.95 -3.53
CA PRO A 70 7.69 -14.10 -4.36
C PRO A 70 6.46 -14.64 -3.60
N TYR A 71 6.49 -14.72 -2.26
CA TYR A 71 5.50 -15.47 -1.50
C TYR A 71 4.16 -14.73 -1.36
N GLN A 72 3.08 -15.52 -1.31
CA GLN A 72 1.74 -15.05 -0.95
C GLN A 72 1.68 -14.76 0.56
N LYS A 73 0.95 -13.71 0.96
CA LYS A 73 0.85 -13.25 2.36
C LYS A 73 0.23 -14.29 3.31
N ILE A 74 -0.59 -15.20 2.78
CA ILE A 74 -1.26 -16.26 3.54
C ILE A 74 -0.98 -17.57 2.81
N ILE A 75 -0.33 -18.50 3.52
CA ILE A 75 -0.08 -19.85 3.07
C ILE A 75 -0.91 -20.75 3.98
N TYR A 76 -1.96 -21.35 3.43
CA TYR A 76 -2.76 -22.31 4.18
C TYR A 76 -1.96 -23.61 4.37
N PRO A 77 -2.06 -24.25 5.55
CA PRO A 77 -1.45 -25.55 5.76
C PRO A 77 -2.01 -26.56 4.76
N THR A 78 -1.15 -27.45 4.25
CA THR A 78 -1.51 -28.48 3.27
C THR A 78 -2.56 -29.47 3.83
N TYR A 79 -2.51 -29.70 5.14
CA TYR A 79 -3.50 -30.48 5.85
C TYR A 79 -4.41 -29.56 6.65
N GLN A 80 -5.72 -29.68 6.41
CA GLN A 80 -6.74 -29.07 7.26
C GLN A 80 -7.25 -30.14 8.22
N GLU A 81 -7.11 -29.89 9.52
CA GLU A 81 -7.67 -30.78 10.53
C GLU A 81 -9.20 -30.81 10.41
N PRO A 82 -9.82 -32.01 10.35
CA PRO A 82 -11.27 -32.11 10.33
C PRO A 82 -11.87 -31.47 11.59
N LEU A 83 -12.89 -30.63 11.41
CA LEU A 83 -13.62 -30.04 12.53
C LEU A 83 -14.43 -31.13 13.26
N GLU A 84 -14.07 -31.42 14.51
CA GLU A 84 -14.82 -32.35 15.37
C GLU A 84 -16.06 -31.66 15.95
N ALA A 85 -17.23 -32.30 15.83
CA ALA A 85 -18.47 -31.78 16.39
C ALA A 85 -18.48 -31.89 17.93
N TYR A 86 -18.90 -30.82 18.60
CA TYR A 86 -19.04 -30.83 20.05
C TYR A 86 -20.21 -31.71 20.51
N PHE A 87 -19.99 -32.49 21.56
CA PHE A 87 -21.03 -33.20 22.29
C PHE A 87 -20.79 -33.16 23.80
N ARG A 88 -21.87 -33.06 24.57
CA ARG A 88 -21.80 -33.00 26.04
C ARG A 88 -21.42 -34.36 26.59
N LYS A 89 -20.26 -34.46 27.24
CA LYS A 89 -19.85 -35.62 28.04
C LYS A 89 -20.06 -35.31 29.52
N PRO A 90 -20.70 -36.20 30.31
CA PRO A 90 -20.74 -36.05 31.77
C PRO A 90 -19.33 -36.17 32.36
N LEU A 91 -19.13 -35.63 33.56
CA LEU A 91 -17.86 -35.75 34.27
C LEU A 91 -17.56 -37.22 34.57
N ASN A 92 -16.43 -37.72 34.10
CA ASN A 92 -15.96 -39.08 34.34
C ASN A 92 -14.74 -39.00 35.25
N PHE A 93 -14.87 -39.47 36.49
CA PHE A 93 -13.79 -39.46 37.48
C PHE A 93 -12.77 -40.58 37.28
N SER A 94 -13.07 -41.57 36.42
CA SER A 94 -12.24 -42.75 36.21
C SER A 94 -11.33 -42.68 34.99
N ILE A 95 -11.35 -41.58 34.21
CA ILE A 95 -10.56 -41.46 32.96
C ILE A 95 -9.04 -41.54 33.15
N LEU A 96 -8.56 -41.37 34.39
CA LEU A 96 -7.15 -41.42 34.75
C LEU A 96 -6.82 -42.59 35.69
N ASP A 97 -7.77 -43.47 36.02
CA ASP A 97 -7.56 -44.59 36.96
C ASP A 97 -6.52 -45.59 36.44
N ASP A 98 -6.32 -45.64 35.12
CA ASP A 98 -5.31 -46.49 34.49
C ASP A 98 -3.94 -45.79 34.33
N VAL A 99 -3.82 -44.51 34.73
CA VAL A 99 -2.58 -43.73 34.66
C VAL A 99 -1.88 -43.76 36.02
N GLY A 100 -0.76 -44.48 36.11
CA GLY A 100 0.04 -44.56 37.35
C GLY A 100 -0.51 -45.62 38.33
N HIS A 101 -0.67 -45.25 39.61
CA HIS A 101 -1.23 -46.12 40.66
C HIS A 101 -2.69 -45.72 40.96
N GLY A 102 -3.53 -45.63 39.93
CA GLY A 102 -4.92 -45.23 40.09
C GLY A 102 -5.73 -46.26 40.89
N ILE A 103 -6.71 -45.75 41.63
CA ILE A 103 -7.58 -46.56 42.49
C ILE A 103 -8.93 -46.64 41.81
N LYS A 104 -9.37 -47.85 41.47
CA LYS A 104 -10.67 -48.09 40.86
C LYS A 104 -11.71 -48.22 41.98
N ASP A 105 -12.68 -47.32 42.00
CA ASP A 105 -13.80 -47.37 42.94
C ASP A 105 -14.69 -48.59 42.62
N HIS A 106 -14.35 -49.76 43.18
CA HIS A 106 -15.16 -50.98 43.08
C HIS A 106 -16.36 -50.99 44.04
N SER A 107 -16.62 -49.88 44.74
CA SER A 107 -17.62 -49.80 45.81
C SER A 107 -18.68 -48.76 45.50
N THR A 108 -19.89 -49.24 45.25
CA THR A 108 -21.12 -48.45 45.13
C THR A 108 -21.33 -47.52 46.33
N GLN A 109 -21.56 -46.22 46.06
CA GLN A 109 -22.00 -45.14 46.97
C GLN A 109 -20.94 -44.23 47.63
N LEU A 110 -20.26 -43.41 46.82
CA LEU A 110 -19.76 -42.09 47.27
C LEU A 110 -20.80 -40.98 47.00
N GLY A 111 -22.04 -41.22 47.41
CA GLY A 111 -23.10 -40.21 47.41
C GLY A 111 -23.07 -39.40 48.71
N ARG A 112 -22.01 -38.63 49.00
CA ARG A 112 -22.00 -37.69 50.15
C ARG A 112 -20.70 -36.87 50.28
N THR A 113 -20.50 -35.89 49.40
CA THR A 113 -19.56 -34.80 49.71
C THR A 113 -20.10 -33.46 49.26
N GLY A 114 -20.71 -32.73 50.20
CA GLY A 114 -20.59 -31.28 50.30
C GLY A 114 -21.47 -30.38 49.44
N THR A 115 -22.77 -30.27 49.74
CA THR A 115 -23.53 -29.04 49.47
C THR A 115 -23.93 -28.39 50.80
N LEU A 116 -23.42 -27.17 51.02
CA LEU A 116 -23.67 -26.33 52.19
C LEU A 116 -25.17 -26.13 52.44
N THR A 117 -25.66 -26.68 53.56
CA THR A 117 -26.99 -26.41 54.13
C THR A 117 -27.08 -24.96 54.61
N ARG A 118 -27.83 -24.12 53.89
CA ARG A 118 -28.20 -22.77 54.37
C ARG A 118 -29.47 -22.86 55.23
N LYS A 119 -29.35 -22.47 56.49
CA LYS A 119 -30.40 -22.42 57.52
C LYS A 119 -31.43 -21.33 57.17
N GLY A 120 -32.70 -21.71 57.02
CA GLY A 120 -33.81 -20.79 56.78
C GLY A 120 -34.33 -20.15 58.07
N THR A 121 -34.40 -18.82 58.10
CA THR A 121 -35.07 -18.03 59.14
C THR A 121 -36.35 -17.42 58.56
N LYS A 122 -37.46 -17.60 59.27
CA LYS A 122 -38.79 -17.07 58.93
C LYS A 122 -39.00 -15.73 59.62
N SER A 123 -39.45 -14.71 58.89
CA SER A 123 -40.45 -13.72 59.35
C SER A 123 -40.90 -12.83 58.18
N SER A 124 -42.04 -12.19 58.38
CA SER A 124 -43.08 -11.83 57.42
C SER A 124 -43.10 -10.37 56.97
N SER A 125 -43.88 -10.15 55.90
CA SER A 125 -44.57 -8.93 55.43
C SER A 125 -43.74 -7.79 54.84
N GLY A 126 -43.98 -7.52 53.55
CA GLY A 126 -43.69 -6.23 52.92
C GLY A 126 -43.49 -6.30 51.40
N ALA A 127 -44.60 -6.19 50.65
CA ALA A 127 -44.72 -5.61 49.31
C ALA A 127 -43.76 -6.06 48.17
N GLY A 128 -44.34 -6.56 47.08
CA GLY A 128 -43.66 -6.59 45.78
C GLY A 128 -44.23 -7.62 44.82
N ALA A 129 -45.24 -7.19 44.06
CA ALA A 129 -45.93 -7.92 43.02
C ALA A 129 -45.03 -8.79 42.13
N GLY A 130 -45.48 -10.03 41.86
CA GLY A 130 -44.96 -10.82 40.77
C GLY A 130 -45.40 -10.27 39.42
N THR A 131 -44.51 -10.32 38.43
CA THR A 131 -44.85 -10.65 37.04
C THR A 131 -43.62 -11.21 36.33
N LEU A 132 -43.82 -12.43 35.83
CA LEU A 132 -43.32 -13.05 34.60
C LEU A 132 -42.30 -12.28 33.74
N GLY A 133 -41.26 -13.01 33.32
CA GLY A 133 -40.68 -12.84 31.98
C GLY A 133 -39.41 -12.00 31.89
N ARG A 134 -38.25 -12.60 32.22
CA ARG A 134 -36.98 -12.11 31.67
C ARG A 134 -36.85 -12.58 30.23
N ASN A 135 -37.21 -11.66 29.34
CA ASN A 135 -36.89 -11.67 27.91
C ASN A 135 -35.36 -11.80 27.71
N PRO A 136 -34.83 -12.67 26.83
CA PRO A 136 -33.44 -12.57 26.43
C PRO A 136 -33.31 -11.36 25.51
N ARG A 137 -32.84 -10.23 26.02
CA ARG A 137 -32.35 -9.15 25.14
C ARG A 137 -31.10 -9.68 24.45
N ILE A 138 -31.28 -10.17 23.23
CA ILE A 138 -30.20 -10.32 22.26
C ILE A 138 -29.57 -8.93 22.15
N LEU A 139 -28.33 -8.78 22.60
CA LEU A 139 -27.57 -7.57 22.32
C LEU A 139 -27.28 -7.58 20.82
N GLU A 140 -27.71 -6.52 20.14
CA GLU A 140 -27.53 -6.35 18.71
C GLU A 140 -26.02 -6.44 18.35
N PRO A 141 -25.64 -7.08 17.23
CA PRO A 141 -24.25 -7.12 16.81
C PRO A 141 -23.68 -5.71 16.67
N ILE A 142 -22.58 -5.44 17.38
CA ILE A 142 -21.87 -4.16 17.29
C ILE A 142 -21.36 -3.99 15.86
N GLN A 143 -21.83 -2.96 15.16
CA GLN A 143 -21.30 -2.64 13.83
C GLN A 143 -19.85 -2.16 13.93
N VAL A 144 -18.99 -2.82 13.16
CA VAL A 144 -17.60 -2.40 12.96
C VAL A 144 -17.53 -1.12 12.12
N PRO A 145 -16.53 -0.25 12.34
CA PRO A 145 -16.40 1.00 11.60
C PRO A 145 -16.30 0.76 10.09
N VAL A 146 -17.21 1.37 9.33
CA VAL A 146 -17.18 1.38 7.86
C VAL A 146 -16.17 2.43 7.41
N VAL A 147 -15.16 2.01 6.63
CA VAL A 147 -14.26 2.94 5.95
C VAL A 147 -15.04 3.60 4.80
N PRO A 148 -15.08 4.94 4.70
CA PRO A 148 -15.75 5.62 3.60
C PRO A 148 -15.14 5.20 2.25
N GLU A 149 -16.01 4.84 1.31
CA GLU A 149 -15.67 4.61 -0.10
C GLU A 149 -15.17 5.93 -0.72
N GLY A 150 -13.88 6.19 -0.55
CA GLY A 150 -13.17 7.21 -1.29
C GLY A 150 -13.07 6.76 -2.74
N ARG A 151 -13.87 7.39 -3.61
CA ARG A 151 -13.72 7.33 -5.06
C ARG A 151 -12.26 7.55 -5.44
N LEU A 152 -11.55 6.48 -5.79
CA LEU A 152 -10.38 6.57 -6.64
C LEU A 152 -10.80 6.06 -8.01
N ALA A 153 -10.95 7.02 -8.93
CA ALA A 153 -11.27 6.79 -10.31
C ALA A 153 -10.30 5.79 -10.94
N ALA A 154 -10.86 4.86 -11.72
CA ALA A 154 -10.12 3.93 -12.54
C ALA A 154 -9.17 4.68 -13.46
N ALA A 155 -7.86 4.54 -13.22
CA ALA A 155 -6.85 4.76 -14.23
C ALA A 155 -6.49 3.38 -14.81
N SER A 156 -7.08 3.09 -15.97
CA SER A 156 -6.69 1.99 -16.84
C SER A 156 -5.22 2.10 -17.19
N SER A 157 -4.41 1.12 -16.80
CA SER A 157 -3.05 0.92 -17.32
C SER A 157 -3.05 -0.31 -18.20
N THR A 158 -3.19 -0.09 -19.51
CA THR A 158 -2.88 -1.06 -20.56
C THR A 158 -1.39 -1.40 -20.53
N ALA A 159 -1.06 -2.68 -20.38
CA ALA A 159 0.29 -3.20 -20.51
C ALA A 159 0.65 -3.43 -21.99
N PRO A 160 1.87 -3.09 -22.46
CA PRO A 160 2.33 -3.49 -23.78
C PRO A 160 2.91 -4.91 -23.74
N ARG A 161 2.76 -5.59 -24.89
CA ARG A 161 3.30 -6.90 -25.22
C ARG A 161 4.72 -6.80 -25.75
#